data_AF-A0A367IN64-F1
#
_entry.id   AF-A0A367IN64-F1
#
_cell.length_a   1.000
_cell.length_b   1.000
_cell.length_c   1.000
_cell.angle_alpha   90.00
_cell.angle_beta   90.00
_cell.angle_gamma   90.00
#
_symmetry.space_group_name_H-M   'P 1'
#
loop_
_entity.id
_entity.type
_entity.pdbx_description
1 polymer ?
#
loop_
_entity_poly.entity_id
_entity_poly.type
_entity_poly.pdbx_seq_one_letter_code
_entity_poly.pdbx_strand_id
1 'polypeptide(L)'
;AASHISRMFEDWLQYKLYHQSYDERLPILEDSVELVAEDIVNKLKSRNSVKGLTGLARIFIKVRTGHVYTYHPLEDGQPLITADMEDFFQQFPLFVEIIIYTMPREDQFAEDVQLLLNVENITVNSSDPYQIRQDIQLVA
;
A
#
# COMPACT_ATOMS: atom_id res chain seq x y z
N ALA A 1 -6.62 10.71 -12.92
CA ALA A 1 -6.19 10.73 -11.52
C ALA A 1 -6.22 9.34 -10.88
N ALA A 2 -7.36 8.82 -10.41
CA ALA A 2 -7.43 7.51 -9.73
C ALA A 2 -6.82 6.36 -10.57
N SER A 3 -7.19 6.24 -11.85
CA SER A 3 -6.60 5.26 -12.77
C SER A 3 -5.07 5.39 -12.97
N HIS A 4 -4.52 6.61 -12.84
CA HIS A 4 -3.07 6.81 -12.90
C HIS A 4 -2.38 6.29 -11.64
N ILE A 5 -2.97 6.57 -10.47
CA ILE A 5 -2.48 6.05 -9.19
C ILE A 5 -2.58 4.51 -9.18
N SER A 6 -3.68 3.93 -9.68
CA SER A 6 -3.83 2.48 -9.82
C SER A 6 -2.71 1.88 -10.66
N ARG A 7 -2.42 2.45 -11.84
CA ARG A 7 -1.34 1.96 -12.71
C ARG A 7 0.04 2.08 -12.06
N MET A 8 0.29 3.16 -11.31
CA MET A 8 1.52 3.30 -10.52
C MET A 8 1.65 2.18 -9.48
N PHE A 9 0.56 1.79 -8.82
CA PHE A 9 0.56 0.67 -7.88
C PHE A 9 0.75 -0.68 -8.57
N GLU A 10 0.15 -0.89 -9.74
CA GLU A 10 0.37 -2.09 -10.56
C GLU A 10 1.86 -2.22 -10.93
N ASP A 11 2.47 -1.16 -11.46
CA ASP A 11 3.90 -1.14 -11.82
C ASP A 11 4.79 -1.36 -10.59
N TRP A 12 4.45 -0.73 -9.44
CA TRP A 12 5.16 -0.90 -8.18
C TRP A 12 5.08 -2.34 -7.66
N LEU A 13 3.89 -2.93 -7.66
CA LEU A 13 3.67 -4.29 -7.19
C LEU A 13 4.35 -5.30 -8.11
N GLN A 14 4.26 -5.09 -9.42
CA GLN A 14 4.98 -5.90 -10.41
C GLN A 14 6.50 -5.84 -10.17
N TYR A 15 7.05 -4.65 -9.91
CA TYR A 15 8.46 -4.52 -9.58
C TYR A 15 8.83 -5.32 -8.32
N LYS A 16 8.06 -5.16 -7.25
CA LYS A 16 8.29 -5.85 -5.96
C LYS A 16 8.21 -7.38 -6.07
N LEU A 17 7.30 -7.91 -6.89
CA LEU A 17 7.09 -9.35 -7.03
C LEU A 17 8.02 -10.01 -8.06
N TYR A 18 8.35 -9.34 -9.17
CA TYR A 18 9.08 -9.97 -10.28
C TYR A 18 10.60 -9.74 -10.27
N HIS A 19 11.09 -8.64 -9.68
CA HIS A 19 12.52 -8.32 -9.76
C HIS A 19 13.38 -9.04 -8.71
N GLN A 20 12.80 -9.88 -7.85
CA GLN A 20 13.52 -10.62 -6.80
C GLN A 20 13.78 -12.09 -7.13
N SER A 21 14.05 -12.41 -8.39
CA SER A 21 14.18 -13.78 -8.91
C SER A 21 15.26 -14.67 -8.24
N TYR A 22 15.99 -14.17 -7.24
CA TYR A 22 17.07 -14.85 -6.52
C TYR A 22 16.86 -14.95 -5.01
N ASP A 23 15.87 -14.26 -4.44
CA ASP A 23 15.60 -14.26 -3.00
C ASP A 23 14.18 -14.81 -2.79
N GLU A 24 14.02 -15.80 -1.91
CA GLU A 24 12.70 -16.40 -1.60
C GLU A 24 11.80 -15.43 -0.78
N ARG A 25 12.32 -14.25 -0.48
CA ARG A 25 11.67 -13.17 0.25
C ARG A 25 10.58 -12.48 -0.56
N LEU A 26 9.45 -12.19 0.08
CA LEU A 26 8.34 -11.41 -0.45
C LEU A 26 8.28 -10.04 0.26
N PRO A 27 8.79 -8.95 -0.35
CA PRO A 27 8.99 -7.67 0.33
C PRO A 27 7.72 -7.06 0.92
N ILE A 28 6.58 -7.25 0.26
CA ILE A 28 5.28 -6.72 0.71
C ILE A 28 4.76 -7.36 2.00
N LEU A 29 5.33 -8.48 2.42
CA LEU A 29 5.04 -9.16 3.69
C LEU A 29 6.19 -9.05 4.68
N GLU A 30 7.43 -9.11 4.20
CA GLU A 30 8.62 -9.22 5.03
C GLU A 30 9.35 -7.90 5.28
N ASP A 31 9.13 -6.87 4.45
CA ASP A 31 9.57 -5.51 4.77
C ASP A 31 8.68 -4.94 5.87
N SER A 32 9.26 -4.05 6.68
CA SER A 32 8.46 -3.31 7.65
C SER A 32 7.42 -2.43 6.95
N VAL A 33 6.25 -2.26 7.56
CA VAL A 33 5.16 -1.47 7.00
C VAL A 33 5.55 -0.01 6.74
N GLU A 34 6.52 0.50 7.51
CA GLU A 34 7.13 1.82 7.34
C GLU A 34 7.91 1.91 6.03
N LEU A 35 8.77 0.93 5.73
CA LEU A 35 9.55 0.89 4.49
C LEU A 35 8.64 0.78 3.26
N VAL A 36 7.59 -0.04 3.36
CA VAL A 36 6.57 -0.14 2.29
C VAL A 36 5.87 1.20 2.08
N ALA A 37 5.47 1.86 3.17
CA ALA A 37 4.80 3.16 3.10
C ALA A 37 5.70 4.25 2.51
N GLU A 38 6.98 4.30 2.91
CA GLU A 38 7.96 5.23 2.37
C GLU A 38 8.22 5.02 0.87
N ASP A 39 8.34 3.77 0.41
CA ASP A 39 8.53 3.48 -1.02
C ASP A 39 7.32 3.93 -1.86
N ILE A 40 6.10 3.68 -1.38
CA ILE A 40 4.86 4.17 -2.01
C ILE A 40 4.88 5.70 -2.10
N VAL A 41 5.21 6.37 -0.99
CA VAL A 41 5.34 7.82 -0.93
C VAL A 41 6.36 8.34 -1.94
N ASN A 42 7.53 7.70 -2.02
CA ASN A 42 8.59 8.09 -2.95
C ASN A 42 8.16 7.89 -4.40
N LYS A 43 7.37 6.83 -4.70
CA LYS A 43 6.76 6.64 -6.02
C LYS A 43 5.76 7.74 -6.36
N LEU A 44 4.92 8.15 -5.41
CA LEU A 44 3.99 9.26 -5.61
C LEU A 44 4.70 10.59 -5.85
N LYS A 45 5.81 10.84 -5.15
CA LYS A 45 6.67 12.03 -5.32
C LYS A 45 7.55 11.98 -6.57
N SER A 46 7.63 10.84 -7.26
CA SER A 46 8.45 10.73 -8.47
C SER A 46 7.92 11.63 -9.59
N ARG A 47 8.84 12.18 -10.40
CA ARG A 47 8.52 13.13 -11.48
C ARG A 47 7.48 12.60 -12.47
N ASN A 48 7.43 11.29 -12.68
CA ASN A 48 6.48 10.64 -13.59
C ASN A 48 5.07 10.56 -12.99
N SER A 49 4.97 10.36 -11.67
CA SER A 49 3.70 10.25 -10.96
C SER A 49 3.07 11.60 -10.66
N VAL A 50 3.87 12.61 -10.31
CA VAL A 50 3.40 13.95 -9.91
C VAL A 50 2.48 14.58 -10.98
N LYS A 51 2.80 14.40 -12.27
CA LYS A 51 1.96 14.88 -13.39
C LYS A 51 0.55 14.28 -13.39
N GLY A 52 0.39 13.04 -12.93
CA GLY A 52 -0.90 12.37 -12.85
C GLY A 52 -1.70 12.71 -11.60
N LEU A 53 -1.08 13.43 -10.65
CA LEU A 53 -1.73 13.95 -9.43
C LEU A 53 -2.29 15.37 -9.63
N THR A 54 -1.90 16.07 -10.70
CA THR A 54 -2.44 17.40 -11.04
C THR A 54 -3.97 17.37 -11.09
N GLY A 55 -4.61 18.34 -10.43
CA GLY A 55 -6.07 18.44 -10.33
C GLY A 55 -6.69 17.65 -9.19
N LEU A 56 -5.90 17.03 -8.31
CA LEU A 56 -6.36 16.45 -7.05
C LEU A 56 -6.14 17.39 -5.86
N ALA A 57 -7.07 17.41 -4.93
CA ALA A 57 -6.92 18.06 -3.64
C ALA A 57 -6.41 17.09 -2.58
N ARG A 58 -6.98 15.87 -2.56
CA ARG A 58 -6.70 14.85 -1.55
C ARG A 58 -6.61 13.47 -2.17
N ILE A 59 -5.71 12.66 -1.63
CA ILE A 59 -5.56 11.25 -1.93
C ILE A 59 -5.60 10.50 -0.61
N PHE A 60 -6.44 9.47 -0.54
CA PHE A 60 -6.41 8.50 0.55
C PHE A 60 -6.15 7.12 -0.05
N ILE A 61 -5.10 6.46 0.44
CA ILE A 61 -4.72 5.12 0.01
C ILE A 61 -4.72 4.20 1.23
N LYS A 62 -5.36 3.05 1.10
CA LYS A 62 -5.26 1.94 2.06
C LYS A 62 -4.59 0.77 1.36
N VAL A 63 -3.51 0.27 1.95
CA VAL A 63 -2.83 -0.95 1.54
C VAL A 63 -2.98 -1.96 2.66
N ARG A 64 -3.46 -3.15 2.31
CA ARG A 64 -3.59 -4.29 3.23
C ARG A 64 -2.95 -5.52 2.61
N THR A 65 -2.07 -6.18 3.33
CA THR A 65 -1.37 -7.38 2.87
C THR A 65 -1.44 -8.50 3.90
N GLY A 66 -1.25 -9.72 3.41
CA GLY A 66 -1.21 -10.91 4.24
C GLY A 66 -1.39 -12.17 3.39
N HIS A 67 -1.51 -13.30 4.06
CA HIS A 67 -1.92 -14.54 3.42
C HIS A 67 -3.45 -14.63 3.38
N VAL A 68 -4.00 -15.31 2.37
CA VAL A 68 -5.47 -15.41 2.20
C VAL A 68 -6.19 -15.96 3.44
N TYR A 69 -5.55 -16.85 4.21
CA TYR A 69 -6.15 -17.40 5.43
C TYR A 69 -6.26 -16.38 6.58
N THR A 70 -5.54 -15.25 6.53
CA THR A 70 -5.66 -14.15 7.51
C THR A 70 -6.65 -13.07 7.08
N TYR A 71 -7.16 -13.14 5.85
CA TYR A 71 -8.00 -12.08 5.28
C TYR A 71 -9.31 -11.88 6.05
N HIS A 72 -9.87 -12.96 6.65
CA HIS A 72 -11.07 -12.93 7.46
C HIS A 72 -10.76 -13.52 8.85
N PRO A 73 -10.77 -12.71 9.92
CA PRO A 73 -10.67 -13.26 11.27
C PRO A 73 -11.93 -14.09 11.59
N LEU A 74 -11.79 -15.02 12.53
CA LEU A 74 -12.92 -15.71 13.14
C LEU A 74 -13.84 -14.71 13.87
N GLU A 75 -15.08 -15.11 14.20
CA GLU A 75 -16.07 -14.24 14.85
C GLU A 75 -15.61 -13.66 16.19
N ASP A 76 -14.61 -14.28 16.83
CA ASP A 76 -13.97 -13.87 18.08
C ASP A 76 -12.67 -13.09 17.87
N GLY A 77 -12.32 -12.75 16.62
CA GLY A 77 -11.08 -12.05 16.27
C GLY A 77 -9.84 -12.94 16.24
N GLN A 78 -9.96 -14.25 16.50
CA GLN A 78 -8.83 -15.16 16.42
C GLN A 78 -8.43 -15.42 14.96
N PRO A 79 -7.12 -15.55 14.66
CA PRO A 79 -6.69 -16.02 13.36
C PRO A 79 -7.20 -17.45 13.12
N LEU A 80 -7.52 -17.77 11.86
CA LEU A 80 -7.96 -19.10 11.42
C LEU A 80 -6.93 -20.21 11.68
N ILE A 81 -5.67 -19.82 11.97
CA ILE A 81 -4.56 -20.73 12.17
C ILE A 81 -3.81 -20.38 13.46
N THR A 82 -3.23 -21.40 14.09
CA THR A 82 -2.35 -21.23 15.24
C THR A 82 -0.91 -20.94 14.77
N ALA A 83 -0.09 -20.34 15.64
CA ALA A 83 1.28 -19.92 15.30
C ALA A 83 2.18 -21.08 14.81
N ASP A 84 1.96 -22.30 15.29
CA ASP A 84 2.66 -23.52 14.85
C ASP A 84 2.25 -24.01 13.46
N MET A 85 1.15 -23.49 12.91
CA MET A 85 0.71 -23.80 11.56
C MET A 85 1.18 -22.76 10.54
N GLU A 86 1.71 -21.60 10.95
CA GLU A 86 2.14 -20.52 10.06
C GLU A 86 3.13 -21.01 8.99
N ASP A 87 4.13 -21.83 9.37
CA ASP A 87 5.10 -22.41 8.44
C ASP A 87 4.46 -23.32 7.38
N PHE A 88 3.41 -24.06 7.75
CA PHE A 88 2.65 -24.87 6.80
C PHE A 88 1.82 -24.00 5.85
N PHE A 89 1.24 -22.93 6.38
CA PHE A 89 0.36 -22.04 5.63
C PHE A 89 1.09 -20.95 4.82
N GLN A 90 2.41 -20.77 4.99
CA GLN A 90 3.22 -19.92 4.10
C GLN A 90 3.12 -20.32 2.62
N GLN A 91 2.71 -21.55 2.33
CA GLN A 91 2.44 -22.04 0.97
C GLN A 91 1.18 -21.45 0.33
N PHE A 92 0.31 -20.79 1.11
CA PHE A 92 -0.96 -20.27 0.62
C PHE A 92 -0.80 -18.91 -0.07
N PRO A 93 -1.64 -18.64 -1.09
CA PRO A 93 -1.57 -17.40 -1.85
C PRO A 93 -1.61 -16.17 -0.97
N LEU A 94 -0.91 -15.13 -1.42
CA LEU A 94 -0.95 -13.82 -0.82
C LEU A 94 -2.14 -13.03 -1.34
N PHE A 95 -2.65 -12.13 -0.52
CA PHE A 95 -3.50 -11.05 -1.00
C PHE A 95 -2.79 -9.70 -0.81
N VAL A 96 -3.05 -8.79 -1.74
CA VAL A 96 -2.69 -7.38 -1.65
C VAL A 96 -3.93 -6.60 -2.04
N GLU A 97 -4.55 -5.97 -1.06
CA GLU A 97 -5.71 -5.10 -1.26
C GLU A 97 -5.25 -3.66 -1.25
N ILE A 98 -5.60 -2.92 -2.31
CA ILE A 98 -5.27 -1.50 -2.45
C ILE A 98 -6.56 -0.76 -2.76
N ILE A 99 -6.94 0.13 -1.86
CA ILE A 99 -8.13 0.98 -2.03
C ILE A 99 -7.66 2.42 -2.16
N ILE A 100 -8.04 3.05 -3.27
CA ILE A 100 -7.62 4.41 -3.62
C ILE A 100 -8.86 5.30 -3.70
N TYR A 101 -8.89 6.33 -2.86
CA TYR A 101 -9.87 7.41 -2.92
C TYR A 101 -9.17 8.69 -3.35
N THR A 102 -9.78 9.40 -4.29
CA THR A 102 -9.27 10.68 -4.77
C THR A 102 -10.35 11.73 -4.69
N MET A 103 -10.00 12.92 -4.21
CA MET A 103 -10.86 14.09 -4.24
C MET A 103 -10.34 15.06 -5.30
N PRO A 104 -11.12 15.39 -6.34
CA PRO A 104 -10.71 16.37 -7.33
C PRO A 104 -10.62 17.75 -6.67
N ARG A 105 -9.83 18.63 -7.29
CA ARG A 105 -9.65 19.99 -6.81
C ARG A 105 -10.65 20.93 -7.47
N GLU A 106 -11.17 21.87 -6.68
CA GLU A 106 -12.04 22.95 -7.17
C GLU A 106 -11.22 24.20 -7.58
N ASP A 107 -10.10 24.45 -6.91
CA ASP A 107 -9.20 25.57 -7.14
C ASP A 107 -8.00 25.18 -8.02
N GLN A 108 -7.65 25.99 -9.02
CA GLN A 108 -6.56 25.67 -9.95
C GLN A 108 -5.16 26.07 -9.43
N PHE A 109 -5.07 26.86 -8.35
CA PHE A 109 -3.81 27.50 -7.94
C PHE A 109 -2.99 26.75 -6.87
N ALA A 110 -3.53 25.72 -6.22
CA ALA A 110 -2.77 25.01 -5.19
C ALA A 110 -1.61 24.20 -5.81
N GLU A 111 -0.47 24.14 -5.13
CA GLU A 111 0.72 23.46 -5.65
C GLU A 111 0.95 22.09 -4.99
N ASP A 112 0.05 21.66 -4.11
CA ASP A 112 0.24 20.48 -3.26
C ASP A 112 -1.00 19.58 -3.16
N VAL A 113 -0.78 18.28 -2.98
CA VAL A 113 -1.84 17.29 -2.79
C VAL A 113 -1.70 16.66 -1.42
N GLN A 114 -2.77 16.69 -0.63
CA GLN A 114 -2.78 16.08 0.69
C GLN A 114 -2.88 14.57 0.55
N LEU A 115 -1.89 13.84 1.06
CA LEU A 115 -1.88 12.38 1.11
C LEU A 115 -2.19 11.90 2.53
N LEU A 116 -3.12 10.94 2.59
CA LEU A 116 -3.24 10.01 3.70
C LEU A 116 -2.96 8.59 3.17
N LEU A 117 -1.98 7.90 3.76
CA LEU A 117 -1.64 6.53 3.41
C LEU A 117 -1.73 5.66 4.67
N ASN A 118 -2.47 4.56 4.58
CA ASN A 118 -2.50 3.51 5.59
C ASN A 118 -1.89 2.24 5.02
N VAL A 119 -0.98 1.61 5.77
CA VAL A 119 -0.36 0.32 5.44
C VAL A 119 -0.55 -0.66 6.59
N GLU A 120 -1.20 -1.76 6.30
CA GLU A 120 -1.48 -2.85 7.22
C GLU A 120 -0.92 -4.15 6.64
N ASN A 121 -0.10 -4.85 7.41
CA ASN A 121 0.10 -6.27 7.27
C ASN A 121 -0.68 -6.95 8.40
N ILE A 122 -1.68 -7.78 8.04
CA ILE A 122 -2.62 -8.35 9.01
C ILE A 122 -1.90 -9.11 10.14
N THR A 123 -0.78 -9.78 9.84
CA THR A 123 -0.04 -10.57 10.83
C THR A 123 0.88 -9.71 11.71
N VAL A 124 1.20 -8.48 11.29
CA VAL A 124 2.18 -7.63 11.97
C VAL A 124 1.51 -6.51 12.76
N ASN A 125 0.55 -5.80 12.17
CA ASN A 125 -0.03 -4.57 12.75
C ASN A 125 -1.53 -4.41 12.47
N SER A 126 -2.31 -5.49 12.53
CA SER A 126 -3.77 -5.46 12.27
C SER A 126 -4.58 -4.53 13.19
N SER A 127 -4.12 -4.30 14.43
CA SER A 127 -4.81 -3.41 15.38
C SER A 127 -4.43 -1.93 15.23
N ASP A 128 -3.27 -1.63 14.64
CA ASP A 128 -2.75 -0.27 14.48
C ASP A 128 -2.02 -0.12 13.13
N PRO A 129 -2.79 0.05 12.02
CA PRO A 129 -2.22 0.26 10.70
C PRO A 129 -1.27 1.47 10.66
N TYR A 130 -0.09 1.30 10.08
CA TYR A 130 0.88 2.38 9.97
C TYR A 130 0.33 3.48 9.06
N GLN A 131 0.45 4.73 9.51
CA GLN A 131 -0.17 5.87 8.85
C GLN A 131 0.85 6.96 8.52
N ILE A 132 0.84 7.39 7.27
CA ILE A 132 1.54 8.60 6.82
C ILE A 132 0.52 9.65 6.42
N ARG A 133 0.68 10.85 6.96
CA ARG A 133 -0.01 12.06 6.52
C ARG A 133 1.01 13.10 6.08
N GLN A 134 0.96 13.51 4.82
CA GLN A 134 1.90 14.49 4.27
C GLN A 134 1.30 15.21 3.06
N ASP A 135 1.89 16.34 2.71
CA ASP A 135 1.57 17.06 1.48
C ASP A 135 2.62 16.72 0.39
N ILE A 136 2.14 16.41 -0.82
CA ILE A 136 2.98 16.16 -1.99
C ILE A 136 3.02 17.42 -2.84
N GLN A 137 4.20 18.03 -2.93
CA GLN A 137 4.44 19.16 -3.83
C GLN A 137 4.38 18.70 -5.29
N LEU A 138 3.61 19.41 -6.11
CA LEU A 138 3.44 19.15 -7.54
C LEU A 138 4.48 19.86 -8.40
N VAL A 139 5.23 20.80 -7.83
CA VAL A 139 6.34 21.51 -8.46
C VAL A 139 7.64 20.81 -8.06
N ALA A 140 8.40 20.35 -9.06
CA ALA A 140 9.70 19.70 -8.88
C ALA A 140 10.83 20.73 -8.82
#